data_AF-A0A2E5XEE2-F1
#
_entry.id   AF-A0A2E5XEE2-F1
#
_cell.length_a   1.000
_cell.length_b   1.000
_cell.length_c   1.000
_cell.angle_alpha   90.00
_cell.angle_beta   90.00
_cell.angle_gamma   90.00
#
_symmetry.space_group_name_H-M   'P 1'
#
loop_
_entity.id
_entity.type
_entity.pdbx_description
1 polymer ?
#
loop_
_entity_poly.entity_id
_entity_poly.type
_entity_poly.pdbx_seq_one_letter_code
_entity_poly.pdbx_strand_id
1 'polypeptide(L)'
;MGLTILALSTHCARPDLIHRWSFGEAAGPAPAGATFADSVGNADGFIRGDGAVFTGKGLDLPGGDSFNGLAAYADLPNGLISGLTDATFEGWVTIDAANGSWTRIFDFGSTQPGGANGEITGPGNTNGGGTQGIDYLILTASRGANYNQQRVEWRNEDPAGGGIYTFDSDVATSVGQPIHFVVSVTSLGDGSSEINYWRDGVQQTTAGIASSNLSDINDVNAWLGRSSWIEDANLDATFDEFRIYDNALTAQEVADNFAAGPDQNENTDADADNDGIPDSFENQKTFLDPGNPDDAREDEDNDGLDNRTEFETGTSLEEPDTDGDGSNDGPEINNGTDPLDQDTDGDGLLDGVETATGVFLSESDTGTDPLNPD
;
A
#
# COMPACT_ATOMS: atom_id res chain seq x y z
N MET A 1 41.54 -12.24 8.73
CA MET A 1 40.87 -11.51 7.63
C MET A 1 39.41 -11.87 7.78
N GLY A 2 38.67 -11.04 8.52
CA GLY A 2 37.22 -11.19 8.65
C GLY A 2 36.61 -10.50 7.45
N LEU A 3 35.80 -11.23 6.70
CA LEU A 3 34.98 -10.69 5.63
C LEU A 3 33.83 -9.96 6.33
N THR A 4 33.89 -8.63 6.36
CA THR A 4 32.75 -7.81 6.76
C THR A 4 31.77 -7.88 5.60
N ILE A 5 30.69 -8.64 5.78
CA ILE A 5 29.51 -8.51 4.92
C ILE A 5 28.92 -7.15 5.30
N LEU A 6 29.16 -6.13 4.47
CA LEU A 6 28.31 -4.95 4.51
C LEU A 6 26.92 -5.45 4.11
N ALA A 7 25.94 -5.21 4.99
CA ALA A 7 24.55 -5.29 4.60
C ALA A 7 24.34 -4.17 3.56
N LEU A 8 24.07 -4.56 2.31
CA LEU A 8 23.45 -3.63 1.38
C LEU A 8 22.13 -3.17 1.99
N SER A 9 21.83 -1.88 1.82
CA SER A 9 20.51 -1.31 2.08
C SER A 9 19.50 -2.06 1.21
N THR A 10 18.49 -2.66 1.82
CA THR A 10 17.40 -3.33 1.12
C THR A 10 16.39 -2.26 0.69
N HIS A 11 16.63 -1.59 -0.44
CA HIS A 11 15.66 -0.70 -1.08
C HIS A 11 15.67 -0.95 -2.61
N CYS A 12 15.54 -2.20 -3.05
CA CYS A 12 15.58 -2.51 -4.49
C CYS A 12 14.85 -3.83 -4.83
N ALA A 13 13.66 -4.03 -4.25
CA ALA A 13 12.72 -5.05 -4.72
C ALA A 13 11.33 -4.43 -4.73
N ARG A 14 10.58 -4.61 -5.83
CA ARG A 14 9.19 -4.20 -5.96
C ARG A 14 8.39 -4.61 -4.71
N PRO A 15 7.51 -3.75 -4.15
CA PRO A 15 6.71 -4.12 -2.99
C PRO A 15 5.91 -5.40 -3.26
N ASP A 16 6.07 -6.42 -2.41
CA ASP A 16 5.32 -7.67 -2.55
C ASP A 16 3.88 -7.42 -2.13
N LEU A 17 2.94 -7.76 -3.00
CA LEU A 17 1.54 -7.83 -2.61
C LEU A 17 1.38 -9.01 -1.66
N ILE A 18 0.99 -8.75 -0.41
CA ILE A 18 0.90 -9.77 0.64
C ILE A 18 -0.54 -10.11 1.04
N HIS A 19 -1.48 -9.19 0.81
CA HIS A 19 -2.90 -9.41 1.05
C HIS A 19 -3.76 -8.71 0.01
N ARG A 20 -4.84 -9.38 -0.40
CA ARG A 20 -5.75 -8.84 -1.39
C ARG A 20 -7.18 -9.34 -1.21
N TRP A 21 -8.12 -8.41 -1.08
CA TRP A 21 -9.54 -8.69 -1.05
C TRP A 21 -10.23 -7.98 -2.22
N SER A 22 -10.62 -8.75 -3.24
CA SER A 22 -11.30 -8.28 -4.45
C SER A 22 -12.84 -8.32 -4.36
N PHE A 23 -13.36 -8.86 -3.25
CA PHE A 23 -14.80 -8.99 -2.98
C PHE A 23 -15.60 -9.63 -4.14
N GLY A 24 -14.99 -10.58 -4.84
CA GLY A 24 -15.55 -11.30 -5.99
C GLY A 24 -16.60 -12.36 -5.63
N GLU A 25 -17.08 -12.39 -4.39
CA GLU A 25 -18.10 -13.34 -3.96
C GLU A 25 -19.39 -13.20 -4.77
N ALA A 26 -20.11 -14.31 -4.93
CA ALA A 26 -21.34 -14.34 -5.71
C ALA A 26 -22.35 -13.29 -5.24
N ALA A 27 -22.88 -12.53 -6.20
CA ALA A 27 -23.79 -11.42 -5.92
C ALA A 27 -24.99 -11.83 -5.06
N GLY A 28 -25.22 -11.11 -3.95
CA GLY A 28 -26.30 -11.38 -3.02
C GLY A 28 -26.05 -10.81 -1.63
N PRO A 29 -27.02 -10.97 -0.70
CA PRO A 29 -26.86 -10.51 0.68
C PRO A 29 -25.62 -11.13 1.33
N ALA A 30 -24.84 -10.29 2.02
CA ALA A 30 -23.68 -10.69 2.82
C ALA A 30 -24.04 -10.53 4.31
N PRO A 31 -24.70 -11.52 4.93
CA PRO A 31 -25.11 -11.42 6.33
C PRO A 31 -23.88 -11.43 7.27
N ALA A 32 -24.07 -10.99 8.52
CA ALA A 32 -23.05 -11.12 9.57
C ALA A 32 -22.44 -12.53 9.60
N GLY A 33 -21.10 -12.60 9.56
CA GLY A 33 -20.32 -13.83 9.51
C GLY A 33 -20.10 -14.40 8.10
N ALA A 34 -20.64 -13.78 7.05
CA ALA A 34 -20.21 -14.07 5.68
C ALA A 34 -18.71 -13.77 5.53
N THR A 35 -18.00 -14.67 4.88
CA THR A 35 -16.56 -14.55 4.62
C THR A 35 -16.32 -13.88 3.28
N PHE A 36 -15.24 -13.12 3.17
CA PHE A 36 -14.67 -12.69 1.89
C PHE A 36 -13.19 -13.07 1.85
N ALA A 37 -12.75 -13.56 0.69
CA ALA A 37 -11.46 -14.24 0.58
C ALA A 37 -10.29 -13.25 0.45
N ASP A 38 -9.19 -13.56 1.11
CA ASP A 38 -7.87 -13.02 0.78
C ASP A 38 -7.25 -13.90 -0.32
N SER A 39 -7.13 -13.38 -1.53
CA SER A 39 -6.70 -14.18 -2.69
C SER A 39 -5.18 -14.38 -2.78
N VAL A 40 -4.41 -13.59 -2.03
CA VAL A 40 -2.94 -13.60 -2.06
C VAL A 40 -2.38 -14.19 -0.77
N GLY A 41 -2.86 -13.70 0.37
CA GLY A 41 -2.46 -14.20 1.67
C GLY A 41 -3.32 -15.37 2.14
N ASN A 42 -3.53 -15.44 3.45
CA ASN A 42 -4.44 -16.39 4.09
C ASN A 42 -5.28 -15.68 5.17
N ALA A 43 -5.54 -14.39 4.97
CA ALA A 43 -6.21 -13.51 5.92
C ALA A 43 -7.68 -13.23 5.51
N ASP A 44 -8.46 -14.27 5.27
CA ASP A 44 -9.90 -14.13 4.97
C ASP A 44 -10.61 -13.26 6.01
N GLY A 45 -11.40 -12.31 5.52
CA GLY A 45 -12.18 -11.40 6.36
C GLY A 45 -13.62 -11.84 6.55
N PHE A 46 -14.33 -11.16 7.44
CA PHE A 46 -15.71 -11.44 7.80
C PHE A 46 -16.56 -10.18 7.79
N ILE A 47 -17.80 -10.30 7.34
CA ILE A 47 -18.79 -9.25 7.52
C ILE A 47 -19.25 -9.23 8.96
N ARG A 48 -19.27 -8.03 9.55
CA ARG A 48 -19.93 -7.76 10.83
C ARG A 48 -21.14 -6.90 10.57
N GLY A 49 -22.18 -7.05 11.39
CA GLY A 49 -23.42 -6.29 11.24
C GLY A 49 -24.31 -6.76 10.07
N ASP A 50 -25.27 -5.91 9.73
CA ASP A 50 -26.41 -6.17 8.87
C ASP A 50 -26.42 -5.20 7.68
N GLY A 51 -26.90 -5.70 6.55
CA GLY A 51 -27.20 -4.87 5.37
C GLY A 51 -26.12 -4.83 4.30
N ALA A 52 -24.97 -5.48 4.50
CA ALA A 52 -23.97 -5.63 3.45
C ALA A 52 -24.45 -6.54 2.31
N VAL A 53 -23.94 -6.28 1.11
CA VAL A 53 -24.25 -7.03 -0.11
C VAL A 53 -22.97 -7.25 -0.90
N PHE A 54 -22.70 -8.49 -1.30
CA PHE A 54 -21.72 -8.74 -2.35
C PHE A 54 -22.37 -8.41 -3.69
N THR A 55 -21.69 -7.59 -4.51
CA THR A 55 -22.21 -7.17 -5.83
C THR A 55 -21.86 -8.17 -6.93
N GLY A 56 -21.04 -9.18 -6.63
CA GLY A 56 -20.39 -10.05 -7.60
C GLY A 56 -19.01 -9.58 -8.02
N LYS A 57 -18.62 -8.35 -7.65
CA LYS A 57 -17.35 -7.71 -7.99
C LYS A 57 -16.92 -6.67 -6.94
N GLY A 58 -17.45 -6.78 -5.73
CA GLY A 58 -17.41 -5.69 -4.76
C GLY A 58 -18.25 -5.99 -3.52
N LEU A 59 -17.96 -5.26 -2.46
CA LEU A 59 -18.66 -5.28 -1.18
C LEU A 59 -19.35 -3.94 -0.93
N ASP A 60 -20.67 -3.93 -1.04
CA ASP A 60 -21.53 -2.78 -0.70
C ASP A 60 -21.80 -2.78 0.82
N LEU A 61 -21.41 -1.68 1.48
CA LEU A 61 -21.64 -1.41 2.89
C LEU A 61 -22.72 -0.34 3.05
N PRO A 62 -23.72 -0.57 3.92
CA PRO A 62 -24.94 0.25 3.96
C PRO A 62 -24.78 1.59 4.70
N GLY A 63 -23.63 1.84 5.32
CA GLY A 63 -23.41 2.94 6.26
C GLY A 63 -24.36 2.95 7.47
N GLY A 64 -24.22 3.97 8.31
CA GLY A 64 -25.13 4.22 9.44
C GLY A 64 -24.45 4.39 10.79
N ASP A 65 -25.23 4.27 11.87
CA ASP A 65 -24.74 4.47 13.25
C ASP A 65 -23.85 3.30 13.72
N SER A 66 -22.66 3.61 14.21
CA SER A 66 -21.71 2.63 14.74
C SER A 66 -22.00 2.18 16.16
N PHE A 67 -22.79 2.94 16.94
CA PHE A 67 -23.03 2.71 18.37
C PHE A 67 -24.28 1.88 18.66
N ASN A 68 -25.45 2.34 18.22
CA ASN A 68 -26.72 1.63 18.40
C ASN A 68 -27.13 0.86 17.14
N GLY A 69 -26.49 1.15 16.01
CA GLY A 69 -26.73 0.47 14.75
C GLY A 69 -25.99 -0.87 14.68
N LEU A 70 -26.58 -1.77 13.89
CA LEU A 70 -25.91 -2.98 13.44
C LEU A 70 -25.41 -2.78 12.01
N ALA A 71 -25.13 -1.55 11.58
CA ALA A 71 -24.67 -1.29 10.22
C ALA A 71 -23.44 -2.14 9.89
N ALA A 72 -23.44 -2.75 8.71
CA ALA A 72 -22.38 -3.66 8.35
C ALA A 72 -21.03 -2.95 8.12
N TYR A 73 -19.95 -3.70 8.34
CA TYR A 73 -18.57 -3.32 8.03
C TYR A 73 -17.74 -4.59 7.75
N ALA A 74 -16.59 -4.42 7.11
CA ALA A 74 -15.66 -5.52 6.84
C ALA A 74 -14.63 -5.63 7.98
N ASP A 75 -14.47 -6.82 8.53
CA ASP A 75 -13.56 -7.14 9.62
C ASP A 75 -12.46 -8.08 9.11
N LEU A 76 -11.25 -7.57 9.01
CA LEU A 76 -10.05 -8.31 8.59
C LEU A 76 -9.39 -8.95 9.81
N PRO A 77 -8.54 -9.97 9.64
CA PRO A 77 -7.76 -10.52 10.74
C PRO A 77 -6.88 -9.48 11.44
N ASN A 78 -6.66 -9.64 12.74
CA ASN A 78 -5.77 -8.75 13.50
C ASN A 78 -4.29 -9.04 13.20
N GLY A 79 -3.41 -8.07 13.45
CA GLY A 79 -1.96 -8.28 13.33
C GLY A 79 -1.44 -8.27 11.90
N LEU A 80 -2.14 -7.62 10.97
CA LEU A 80 -1.77 -7.54 9.55
C LEU A 80 -0.62 -6.56 9.30
N ILE A 81 -0.46 -5.52 10.13
CA ILE A 81 0.43 -4.40 9.83
C ILE A 81 1.53 -4.20 10.86
N SER A 82 1.30 -4.58 12.11
CA SER A 82 2.26 -4.36 13.20
C SER A 82 3.54 -5.19 13.09
N GLY A 83 3.52 -6.22 12.24
CA GLY A 83 4.70 -7.04 11.90
C GLY A 83 5.56 -6.48 10.76
N LEU A 84 5.08 -5.44 10.05
CA LEU A 84 5.76 -4.87 8.88
C LEU A 84 6.69 -3.72 9.29
N THR A 85 7.71 -3.48 8.47
CA THR A 85 8.59 -2.29 8.60
C THR A 85 8.01 -1.14 7.78
N ASP A 86 7.74 -1.45 6.51
CA ASP A 86 7.15 -0.57 5.51
C ASP A 86 5.84 -1.19 5.04
N ALA A 87 4.92 -0.41 4.49
CA ALA A 87 3.68 -0.96 3.94
C ALA A 87 3.00 0.00 2.97
N THR A 88 2.19 -0.55 2.07
CA THR A 88 1.22 0.23 1.30
C THR A 88 -0.19 -0.33 1.43
N PHE A 89 -1.15 0.55 1.69
CA PHE A 89 -2.59 0.27 1.72
C PHE A 89 -3.24 0.89 0.50
N GLU A 90 -3.72 0.05 -0.42
CA GLU A 90 -4.32 0.50 -1.67
C GLU A 90 -5.74 -0.03 -1.80
N GLY A 91 -6.62 0.72 -2.47
CA GLY A 91 -7.91 0.17 -2.86
C GLY A 91 -8.75 1.07 -3.75
N TRP A 92 -9.90 0.53 -4.14
CA TRP A 92 -10.93 1.21 -4.90
C TRP A 92 -12.24 1.17 -4.14
N VAL A 93 -12.85 2.35 -3.95
CA VAL A 93 -14.10 2.49 -3.22
C VAL A 93 -15.01 3.50 -3.91
N THR A 94 -16.31 3.27 -3.93
CA THR A 94 -17.31 4.23 -4.39
C THR A 94 -18.11 4.70 -3.20
N ILE A 95 -18.09 6.01 -2.91
CA ILE A 95 -18.93 6.56 -1.83
C ILE A 95 -20.37 6.63 -2.33
N ASP A 96 -21.25 5.80 -1.80
CA ASP A 96 -22.63 5.65 -2.27
C ASP A 96 -23.56 6.72 -1.69
N ALA A 97 -23.27 7.17 -0.46
CA ALA A 97 -23.91 8.34 0.12
C ALA A 97 -23.00 9.14 1.06
N ALA A 98 -23.07 10.47 0.95
CA ALA A 98 -22.41 11.40 1.86
C ALA A 98 -23.31 11.75 3.05
N ASN A 99 -23.66 10.75 3.88
CA ASN A 99 -24.64 10.88 4.97
C ASN A 99 -24.04 10.66 6.38
N GLY A 100 -22.75 10.31 6.47
CA GLY A 100 -22.05 10.08 7.73
C GLY A 100 -21.15 11.25 8.15
N SER A 101 -20.58 11.13 9.34
CA SER A 101 -19.54 12.04 9.85
C SER A 101 -18.36 11.21 10.36
N TRP A 102 -17.14 11.63 10.02
CA TRP A 102 -15.90 10.92 10.38
C TRP A 102 -15.89 9.46 9.92
N THR A 103 -16.54 9.18 8.79
CA THR A 103 -16.58 7.84 8.18
C THR A 103 -15.19 7.44 7.71
N ARG A 104 -14.81 6.19 7.94
CA ARG A 104 -13.48 5.66 7.60
C ARG A 104 -13.54 4.73 6.40
N ILE A 105 -12.56 4.86 5.51
CA ILE A 105 -12.30 3.90 4.45
C ILE A 105 -11.67 2.67 5.10
N PHE A 106 -10.55 2.84 5.81
CA PHE A 106 -9.96 1.81 6.66
C PHE A 106 -9.57 2.36 8.03
N ASP A 107 -9.46 1.46 9.01
CA ASP A 107 -9.09 1.74 10.39
C ASP A 107 -8.38 0.54 11.02
N PHE A 108 -7.06 0.64 11.17
CA PHE A 108 -6.22 -0.40 11.78
C PHE A 108 -5.66 0.11 13.09
N GLY A 109 -6.02 -0.53 14.21
CA GLY A 109 -5.59 -0.09 15.53
C GLY A 109 -6.41 -0.65 16.67
N SER A 110 -6.49 0.11 17.77
CA SER A 110 -7.15 -0.27 19.00
C SER A 110 -7.97 0.87 19.61
N THR A 111 -8.97 0.47 20.39
CA THR A 111 -9.75 1.37 21.25
C THR A 111 -9.23 1.34 22.68
N GLN A 112 -9.69 2.26 23.53
CA GLN A 112 -9.36 2.30 24.96
C GLN A 112 -9.46 0.89 25.58
N PRO A 113 -8.53 0.49 26.46
CA PRO A 113 -8.51 -0.88 26.95
C PRO A 113 -9.79 -1.21 27.70
N GLY A 114 -10.58 -2.12 27.13
CA GLY A 114 -11.74 -2.76 27.76
C GLY A 114 -11.41 -4.19 28.20
N GLY A 115 -12.43 -5.05 28.32
CA GLY A 115 -12.26 -6.47 28.68
C GLY A 115 -11.45 -7.31 27.68
N ALA A 116 -11.15 -6.77 26.50
CA ALA A 116 -10.43 -7.43 25.40
C ALA A 116 -9.26 -6.57 24.85
N ASN A 117 -8.52 -5.86 25.71
CA ASN A 117 -7.30 -5.11 25.33
C ASN A 117 -7.48 -4.09 24.17
N GLY A 118 -8.69 -3.54 24.00
CA GLY A 118 -8.96 -2.52 22.98
C GLY A 118 -9.62 -3.04 21.70
N GLU A 119 -9.83 -4.36 21.58
CA GLU A 119 -10.60 -4.98 20.49
C GLU A 119 -12.11 -4.78 20.67
N ILE A 120 -12.82 -4.44 19.59
CA ILE A 120 -14.29 -4.50 19.50
C ILE A 120 -14.67 -5.73 18.68
N THR A 121 -15.19 -6.76 19.36
CA THR A 121 -15.45 -8.07 18.74
C THR A 121 -16.83 -8.19 18.05
N GLY A 122 -17.50 -7.07 17.75
CA GLY A 122 -18.77 -7.09 17.02
C GLY A 122 -19.42 -5.73 16.83
N PRO A 123 -20.55 -5.68 16.08
CA PRO A 123 -21.22 -4.42 15.75
C PRO A 123 -21.74 -3.69 16.99
N GLY A 124 -21.79 -2.35 16.92
CA GLY A 124 -22.10 -1.55 18.10
C GLY A 124 -20.98 -1.59 19.14
N ASN A 125 -21.37 -1.64 20.41
CA ASN A 125 -20.51 -2.02 21.53
C ASN A 125 -21.04 -3.28 22.23
N THR A 126 -21.70 -4.18 21.49
CA THR A 126 -22.47 -5.25 22.13
C THR A 126 -21.59 -6.28 22.82
N ASN A 127 -20.33 -6.40 22.39
CA ASN A 127 -19.40 -7.44 22.83
C ASN A 127 -18.27 -6.92 23.76
N GLY A 128 -18.36 -5.65 24.19
CA GLY A 128 -17.36 -5.00 25.04
C GLY A 128 -16.17 -4.43 24.27
N GLY A 129 -15.38 -3.59 24.95
CA GLY A 129 -14.30 -2.80 24.34
C GLY A 129 -14.35 -1.34 24.79
N GLY A 130 -13.36 -0.55 24.38
CA GLY A 130 -13.40 0.90 24.51
C GLY A 130 -14.31 1.51 23.45
N THR A 131 -14.71 2.76 23.66
CA THR A 131 -15.54 3.52 22.69
C THR A 131 -14.75 4.61 21.96
N GLN A 132 -13.47 4.75 22.30
CA GLN A 132 -12.58 5.80 21.83
C GLN A 132 -11.31 5.14 21.31
N GLY A 133 -10.92 5.43 20.07
CA GLY A 133 -9.64 4.97 19.53
C GLY A 133 -8.48 5.55 20.34
N ILE A 134 -7.50 4.72 20.68
CA ILE A 134 -6.29 5.16 21.39
C ILE A 134 -5.05 5.08 20.51
N ASP A 135 -5.08 4.21 19.51
CA ASP A 135 -3.94 3.90 18.68
C ASP A 135 -4.48 3.41 17.34
N TYR A 136 -4.06 4.01 16.23
CA TYR A 136 -4.52 3.61 14.89
C TYR A 136 -3.75 4.31 13.77
N LEU A 137 -3.75 3.65 12.62
CA LEU A 137 -3.54 4.23 11.30
C LEU A 137 -4.87 4.15 10.52
N ILE A 138 -5.36 5.30 10.04
CA ILE A 138 -6.64 5.37 9.32
C ILE A 138 -6.53 6.17 8.02
N LEU A 139 -7.48 5.92 7.13
CA LEU A 139 -7.89 6.86 6.09
C LEU A 139 -9.39 7.16 6.23
N THR A 140 -9.74 8.44 6.35
CA THR A 140 -11.14 8.88 6.42
C THR A 140 -11.70 9.21 5.03
N ALA A 141 -12.96 8.84 4.77
CA ALA A 141 -13.72 9.32 3.63
C ALA A 141 -14.30 10.73 3.86
N SER A 142 -14.48 11.10 5.13
CA SER A 142 -14.98 12.43 5.51
C SER A 142 -14.31 12.95 6.77
N ARG A 143 -14.00 14.24 6.79
CA ARG A 143 -13.64 14.98 8.01
C ARG A 143 -14.85 15.71 8.54
N GLY A 144 -15.31 15.31 9.73
CA GLY A 144 -16.67 15.62 10.14
C GLY A 144 -17.64 15.11 9.06
N ALA A 145 -18.66 15.90 8.71
CA ALA A 145 -19.59 15.56 7.63
C ALA A 145 -19.13 16.02 6.22
N ASN A 146 -17.88 16.45 6.05
CA ASN A 146 -17.38 16.98 4.78
C ASN A 146 -16.61 15.91 4.00
N TYR A 147 -17.22 15.34 2.95
CA TYR A 147 -16.61 14.34 2.09
C TYR A 147 -15.64 14.91 1.05
N ASN A 148 -15.56 16.23 0.92
CA ASN A 148 -14.50 16.89 0.12
C ASN A 148 -13.21 17.06 0.92
N GLN A 149 -13.11 16.45 2.09
CA GLN A 149 -11.94 16.50 2.94
C GLN A 149 -11.68 15.12 3.51
N GLN A 150 -10.46 14.64 3.34
CA GLN A 150 -10.00 13.36 3.84
C GLN A 150 -8.85 13.60 4.80
N ARG A 151 -8.56 12.56 5.58
CA ARG A 151 -7.48 12.55 6.55
C ARG A 151 -6.88 11.18 6.60
N VAL A 152 -5.58 11.12 6.44
CA VAL A 152 -4.76 10.07 7.04
C VAL A 152 -4.41 10.53 8.45
N GLU A 153 -4.68 9.71 9.45
CA GLU A 153 -4.29 9.99 10.83
C GLU A 153 -3.51 8.80 11.38
N TRP A 154 -2.34 9.12 11.91
CA TRP A 154 -1.57 8.25 12.77
C TRP A 154 -1.79 8.71 14.20
N ARG A 155 -2.21 7.81 15.06
CA ARG A 155 -2.32 8.05 16.49
C ARG A 155 -1.64 6.93 17.23
N ASN A 156 -0.78 7.26 18.18
CA ASN A 156 -0.19 6.31 19.12
C ASN A 156 -0.26 6.90 20.53
N GLU A 157 -1.19 6.40 21.35
CA GLU A 157 -1.35 6.80 22.76
C GLU A 157 -1.30 5.61 23.72
N ASP A 158 -0.65 4.50 23.34
CA ASP A 158 -0.44 3.34 24.23
C ASP A 158 1.04 2.87 24.28
N PRO A 159 1.81 3.24 25.32
CA PRO A 159 1.43 4.14 26.40
C PRO A 159 1.31 5.59 25.90
N ALA A 160 0.52 6.41 26.61
CA ALA A 160 0.28 7.80 26.22
C ALA A 160 1.56 8.59 25.91
N GLY A 161 1.54 9.36 24.82
CA GLY A 161 2.64 10.23 24.41
C GLY A 161 3.36 9.87 23.10
N GLY A 162 2.94 8.85 22.35
CA GLY A 162 3.45 8.57 20.99
C GLY A 162 3.04 9.61 19.95
N GLY A 163 1.91 10.29 20.19
CA GLY A 163 1.47 11.47 19.46
C GLY A 163 0.34 11.23 18.47
N ILE A 164 -0.13 12.33 17.87
CA ILE A 164 -1.18 12.34 16.85
C ILE A 164 -0.65 13.15 15.67
N TYR A 165 -0.59 12.51 14.50
CA TYR A 165 -0.07 13.06 13.25
C TYR A 165 -1.18 12.97 12.21
N THR A 166 -1.50 14.09 11.56
CA THR A 166 -2.64 14.19 10.65
C THR A 166 -2.20 14.76 9.32
N PHE A 167 -2.57 14.10 8.24
CA PHE A 167 -2.29 14.51 6.87
C PHE A 167 -3.62 14.65 6.15
N ASP A 168 -4.01 15.90 5.88
CA ASP A 168 -5.33 16.25 5.36
C ASP A 168 -5.26 16.45 3.83
N SER A 169 -6.29 16.00 3.14
CA SER A 169 -6.54 16.28 1.72
C SER A 169 -7.84 17.08 1.59
N ASP A 170 -7.90 17.98 0.61
CA ASP A 170 -9.09 18.75 0.24
C ASP A 170 -9.64 18.32 -1.15
N VAL A 171 -9.31 17.11 -1.61
CA VAL A 171 -9.84 16.59 -2.88
C VAL A 171 -11.33 16.33 -2.75
N ALA A 172 -12.08 16.87 -3.72
CA ALA A 172 -13.53 16.75 -3.75
C ALA A 172 -13.96 15.31 -4.06
N THR A 173 -14.91 14.81 -3.27
CA THR A 173 -15.55 13.50 -3.52
C THR A 173 -16.87 13.69 -4.24
N SER A 174 -17.00 13.07 -5.41
CA SER A 174 -18.27 12.97 -6.11
C SER A 174 -18.95 11.65 -5.73
N VAL A 175 -20.07 11.72 -5.02
CA VAL A 175 -20.87 10.54 -4.64
C VAL A 175 -21.24 9.72 -5.89
N GLY A 176 -21.10 8.40 -5.78
CA GLY A 176 -21.34 7.44 -6.85
C GLY A 176 -20.26 7.41 -7.93
N GLN A 177 -19.08 7.98 -7.68
CA GLN A 177 -17.90 7.81 -8.52
C GLN A 177 -16.82 7.04 -7.77
N PRO A 178 -16.09 6.13 -8.45
CA PRO A 178 -15.02 5.37 -7.84
C PRO A 178 -13.86 6.28 -7.44
N ILE A 179 -13.18 5.86 -6.38
CA ILE A 179 -12.06 6.50 -5.73
C ILE A 179 -10.94 5.48 -5.69
N HIS A 180 -9.80 5.75 -6.35
CA HIS A 180 -8.56 5.06 -6.03
C HIS A 180 -7.84 5.78 -4.88
N PHE A 181 -7.44 5.03 -3.86
CA PHE A 181 -6.70 5.55 -2.73
C PHE A 181 -5.47 4.71 -2.47
N VAL A 182 -4.38 5.37 -2.10
CA VAL A 182 -3.14 4.72 -1.65
C VAL A 182 -2.62 5.45 -0.43
N VAL A 183 -2.28 4.73 0.64
CA VAL A 183 -1.52 5.25 1.78
C VAL A 183 -0.26 4.40 1.91
N SER A 184 0.92 5.00 1.78
CA SER A 184 2.19 4.30 2.03
C SER A 184 2.83 4.76 3.33
N VAL A 185 3.59 3.86 3.93
CA VAL A 185 4.35 4.05 5.16
C VAL A 185 5.76 3.54 4.92
N THR A 186 6.75 4.41 5.13
CA THR A 186 8.18 4.08 5.00
C THR A 186 8.89 4.43 6.31
N SER A 187 9.52 3.46 6.95
CA SER A 187 10.36 3.63 8.12
C SER A 187 11.61 4.44 7.77
N LEU A 188 11.88 5.50 8.52
CA LEU A 188 13.07 6.33 8.36
C LEU A 188 14.26 5.82 9.20
N GLY A 189 14.11 4.68 9.88
CA GLY A 189 15.16 4.05 10.68
C GLY A 189 15.52 4.77 11.99
N ASP A 190 14.93 5.94 12.27
CA ASP A 190 15.17 6.75 13.47
C ASP A 190 14.03 6.69 14.51
N GLY A 191 13.06 5.80 14.28
CA GLY A 191 11.84 5.69 15.07
C GLY A 191 10.68 6.55 14.54
N SER A 192 10.85 7.17 13.38
CA SER A 192 9.77 7.82 12.64
C SER A 192 9.49 7.12 11.31
N SER A 193 8.28 7.34 10.79
CA SER A 193 7.85 6.88 9.48
C SER A 193 7.39 8.07 8.63
N GLU A 194 7.74 8.02 7.35
CA GLU A 194 7.12 8.85 6.32
C GLU A 194 5.80 8.23 5.88
N ILE A 195 4.80 9.08 5.71
CA ILE A 195 3.42 8.76 5.34
C ILE A 195 3.08 9.58 4.09
N ASN A 196 2.73 8.88 3.02
CA ASN A 196 2.25 9.50 1.80
C ASN A 196 0.82 9.03 1.48
N TYR A 197 0.04 9.89 0.85
CA TYR A 197 -1.34 9.63 0.48
C TYR A 197 -1.55 10.04 -0.97
N TRP A 198 -2.16 9.16 -1.78
CA TRP A 198 -2.56 9.44 -3.15
C TRP A 198 -4.07 9.26 -3.30
N ARG A 199 -4.61 10.05 -4.22
CA ARG A 199 -6.01 10.07 -4.60
C ARG A 199 -6.07 10.10 -6.12
N ASP A 200 -6.63 9.06 -6.73
CA ASP A 200 -6.76 8.92 -8.19
C ASP A 200 -5.41 9.11 -8.91
N GLY A 201 -4.38 8.40 -8.46
CA GLY A 201 -3.00 8.48 -8.96
C GLY A 201 -2.23 9.76 -8.60
N VAL A 202 -2.85 10.74 -7.94
CA VAL A 202 -2.21 12.03 -7.60
C VAL A 202 -1.85 12.08 -6.11
N GLN A 203 -0.59 12.36 -5.81
CA GLN A 203 -0.11 12.53 -4.43
C GLN A 203 -0.74 13.77 -3.78
N GLN A 204 -1.29 13.57 -2.58
CA GLN A 204 -1.95 14.59 -1.76
C GLN A 204 -1.10 15.00 -0.54
N THR A 205 -0.34 14.06 0.02
CA THR A 205 0.61 14.31 1.10
C THR A 205 2.02 14.12 0.57
N THR A 206 2.88 15.11 0.75
CA THR A 206 4.31 15.02 0.44
C THR A 206 5.12 15.06 1.74
N ALA A 207 5.88 14.00 2.04
CA ALA A 207 6.78 13.90 3.20
C ALA A 207 6.06 14.05 4.57
N GLY A 208 4.94 13.35 4.75
CA GLY A 208 4.19 13.38 6.00
C GLY A 208 4.89 12.59 7.10
N ILE A 209 5.51 13.23 8.09
CA ILE A 209 6.25 12.49 9.14
C ILE A 209 5.39 12.20 10.37
N ALA A 210 5.36 10.94 10.78
CA ALA A 210 4.87 10.49 12.08
C ALA A 210 6.05 9.96 12.92
N SER A 211 6.22 10.43 14.15
CA SER A 211 7.28 9.91 15.04
C SER A 211 6.84 8.62 15.73
N SER A 212 6.55 7.60 14.92
CA SER A 212 6.13 6.25 15.32
C SER A 212 6.32 5.31 14.12
N ASN A 213 6.39 4.00 14.35
CA ASN A 213 6.51 2.96 13.33
C ASN A 213 5.30 2.02 13.35
N LEU A 214 5.09 1.25 12.28
CA LEU A 214 3.97 0.28 12.21
C LEU A 214 3.96 -0.69 13.40
N SER A 215 5.13 -1.09 13.89
CA SER A 215 5.28 -1.94 15.08
C SER A 215 4.81 -1.32 16.40
N ASP A 216 4.56 0.00 16.43
CA ASP A 216 3.92 0.67 17.55
C ASP A 216 2.39 0.64 17.48
N ILE A 217 1.80 0.31 16.32
CA ILE A 217 0.34 0.20 16.16
C ILE A 217 -0.13 -1.14 16.71
N ASN A 218 -1.09 -1.11 17.63
CA ASN A 218 -1.82 -2.25 18.14
C ASN A 218 -3.05 -2.53 17.26
N ASP A 219 -2.86 -3.21 16.14
CA ASP A 219 -3.87 -3.55 15.13
C ASP A 219 -4.75 -4.75 15.53
N VAL A 220 -5.33 -4.68 16.72
CA VAL A 220 -6.34 -5.63 17.23
C VAL A 220 -7.75 -5.36 16.71
N ASN A 221 -7.92 -4.27 15.96
CA ASN A 221 -9.07 -4.02 15.10
C ASN A 221 -8.51 -3.70 13.72
N ALA A 222 -8.92 -4.45 12.70
CA ALA A 222 -8.52 -4.20 11.32
C ALA A 222 -9.76 -4.10 10.43
N TRP A 223 -10.27 -2.89 10.21
CA TRP A 223 -11.59 -2.72 9.59
C TRP A 223 -11.60 -1.91 8.32
N LEU A 224 -12.54 -2.24 7.44
CA LEU A 224 -12.98 -1.39 6.34
C LEU A 224 -14.39 -0.87 6.63
N GLY A 225 -14.61 0.43 6.43
CA GLY A 225 -15.91 1.07 6.57
C GLY A 225 -16.38 1.36 8.01
N ARG A 226 -15.52 1.16 9.02
CA ARG A 226 -15.84 1.41 10.44
C ARG A 226 -14.76 2.22 11.15
N SER A 227 -15.17 2.97 12.16
CA SER A 227 -14.30 3.74 13.05
C SER A 227 -14.06 3.06 14.40
N SER A 228 -12.84 3.18 14.90
CA SER A 228 -12.39 2.95 16.28
C SER A 228 -13.04 3.92 17.29
N TRP A 229 -13.71 4.97 16.82
CA TRP A 229 -14.52 5.87 17.64
C TRP A 229 -15.98 5.57 17.39
N ILE A 230 -16.65 5.09 18.43
CA ILE A 230 -17.98 4.53 18.24
C ILE A 230 -19.08 5.57 17.92
N GLU A 231 -18.81 6.85 18.16
CA GLU A 231 -19.72 7.95 17.83
C GLU A 231 -19.61 8.38 16.35
N ASP A 232 -18.57 7.95 15.64
CA ASP A 232 -18.44 8.17 14.21
C ASP A 232 -19.41 7.25 13.44
N ALA A 233 -19.81 7.66 12.23
CA ALA A 233 -20.66 6.82 11.39
C ALA A 233 -19.86 5.72 10.68
N ASN A 234 -20.50 4.56 10.46
CA ASN A 234 -20.03 3.59 9.47
C ASN A 234 -20.20 4.19 8.06
N LEU A 235 -19.30 3.81 7.17
CA LEU A 235 -19.26 4.29 5.79
C LEU A 235 -20.35 3.64 4.92
N ASP A 236 -21.05 4.47 4.14
CA ASP A 236 -21.99 4.08 3.08
C ASP A 236 -21.23 4.09 1.74
N ALA A 237 -20.72 2.93 1.34
CA ALA A 237 -19.82 2.78 0.19
C ALA A 237 -19.69 1.34 -0.30
N THR A 238 -19.36 1.22 -1.58
CA THR A 238 -19.03 -0.03 -2.24
C THR A 238 -17.52 -0.13 -2.42
N PHE A 239 -16.89 -1.12 -1.80
CA PHE A 239 -15.49 -1.46 -2.05
C PHE A 239 -15.40 -2.37 -3.26
N ASP A 240 -14.57 -2.01 -4.23
CA ASP A 240 -14.25 -2.87 -5.36
C ASP A 240 -13.04 -3.75 -5.01
N GLU A 241 -12.06 -3.21 -4.28
CA GLU A 241 -10.83 -3.93 -3.92
C GLU A 241 -10.06 -3.25 -2.78
N PHE A 242 -9.34 -4.05 -1.99
CA PHE A 242 -8.38 -3.59 -0.98
C PHE A 242 -7.13 -4.47 -0.97
N ARG A 243 -5.94 -3.85 -0.90
CA ARG A 243 -4.63 -4.48 -1.02
C ARG A 243 -3.69 -4.00 0.09
N ILE A 244 -2.80 -4.89 0.52
CA ILE A 244 -1.67 -4.56 1.39
C ILE A 244 -0.39 -5.07 0.74
N TYR A 245 0.58 -4.17 0.58
CA TYR A 245 1.94 -4.48 0.17
C TYR A 245 2.88 -4.39 1.37
N ASP A 246 3.96 -5.18 1.39
CA ASP A 246 4.95 -5.19 2.48
C ASP A 246 6.03 -4.10 2.38
N ASN A 247 5.91 -3.23 1.38
CA ASN A 247 6.77 -2.09 1.17
C ASN A 247 5.98 -0.89 0.58
N ALA A 248 6.62 0.28 0.52
CA ALA A 248 6.04 1.49 -0.02
C ALA A 248 6.05 1.49 -1.56
N LEU A 249 4.87 1.63 -2.19
CA LEU A 249 4.79 1.86 -3.64
C LEU A 249 5.39 3.23 -3.99
N THR A 250 6.13 3.26 -5.08
CA THR A 250 6.62 4.47 -5.74
C THR A 250 5.46 5.24 -6.38
N ALA A 251 5.68 6.51 -6.70
CA ALA A 251 4.68 7.32 -7.39
C ALA A 251 4.30 6.77 -8.77
N GLN A 252 5.26 6.13 -9.46
CA GLN A 252 5.04 5.52 -10.77
C GLN A 252 4.17 4.27 -10.65
N GLU A 253 4.47 3.36 -9.71
CA GLU A 253 3.65 2.17 -9.47
C GLU A 253 2.22 2.52 -9.05
N VAL A 254 2.05 3.58 -8.24
CA VAL A 254 0.71 4.09 -7.90
C VAL A 254 -0.04 4.58 -9.14
N ALA A 255 0.64 5.26 -10.06
CA ALA A 255 0.03 5.72 -11.30
C ALA A 255 -0.33 4.55 -12.23
N ASP A 256 0.50 3.52 -12.29
CA ASP A 256 0.27 2.32 -13.09
C ASP A 256 -0.89 1.49 -12.53
N ASN A 257 -0.93 1.27 -11.22
CA ASN A 257 -2.07 0.64 -10.56
C ASN A 257 -3.36 1.43 -10.79
N PHE A 258 -3.32 2.76 -10.69
CA PHE A 258 -4.48 3.60 -10.98
C PHE A 258 -4.98 3.44 -12.43
N ALA A 259 -4.05 3.36 -13.39
CA ALA A 259 -4.36 3.18 -14.79
C ALA A 259 -4.95 1.78 -15.07
N ALA A 260 -4.47 0.75 -14.38
CA ALA A 260 -5.00 -0.61 -14.45
C ALA A 260 -6.42 -0.70 -13.85
N GLY A 261 -6.66 0.02 -12.74
CA GLY A 261 -7.92 -0.01 -12.00
C GLY A 261 -8.04 -1.23 -11.07
N PRO A 262 -9.22 -1.47 -10.47
CA PRO A 262 -9.42 -2.65 -9.64
C PRO A 262 -9.53 -3.90 -10.54
N ASP A 263 -8.83 -4.98 -10.20
CA ASP A 263 -8.82 -6.18 -11.05
C ASP A 263 -10.03 -7.07 -10.76
N GLN A 264 -11.16 -6.66 -11.31
CA GLN A 264 -12.42 -7.38 -11.14
C GLN A 264 -12.44 -8.66 -11.99
N ASN A 265 -12.11 -9.79 -11.35
CA ASN A 265 -12.31 -11.19 -11.77
C ASN A 265 -11.21 -11.89 -12.58
N GLU A 266 -10.02 -11.32 -12.67
CA GLU A 266 -8.86 -12.09 -13.11
C GLU A 266 -8.11 -12.48 -11.83
N ASN A 267 -7.63 -13.72 -11.74
CA ASN A 267 -6.56 -14.04 -10.82
C ASN A 267 -5.33 -13.25 -11.30
N THR A 268 -5.25 -11.95 -11.02
CA THR A 268 -4.19 -11.07 -11.54
C THR A 268 -2.82 -11.33 -10.91
N ASP A 269 -2.81 -12.15 -9.86
CA ASP A 269 -1.63 -12.75 -9.25
C ASP A 269 -1.48 -14.23 -9.64
N ALA A 270 -2.28 -14.70 -10.63
CA ALA A 270 -1.92 -15.90 -11.35
C ALA A 270 -0.56 -15.64 -11.98
N ASP A 271 0.29 -16.63 -11.83
CA ASP A 271 1.48 -16.80 -12.62
C ASP A 271 1.23 -18.16 -13.32
N ALA A 272 0.53 -18.08 -14.45
CA ALA A 272 -0.09 -19.23 -15.09
C ALA A 272 0.96 -20.24 -15.59
N ASP A 273 2.19 -19.80 -15.81
CA ASP A 273 3.31 -20.64 -16.19
C ASP A 273 4.41 -20.79 -15.11
N ASN A 274 4.28 -20.09 -13.98
CA ASN A 274 5.12 -20.14 -12.78
C ASN A 274 6.55 -19.64 -13.01
N ASP A 275 6.72 -18.57 -13.77
CA ASP A 275 8.03 -18.00 -14.10
C ASP A 275 8.48 -16.88 -13.16
N GLY A 276 7.56 -16.32 -12.36
CA GLY A 276 7.79 -15.24 -11.42
C GLY A 276 7.25 -13.88 -11.84
N ILE A 277 6.68 -13.75 -13.04
CA ILE A 277 5.97 -12.55 -13.49
C ILE A 277 4.45 -12.85 -13.44
N PRO A 278 3.62 -12.00 -12.80
CA PRO A 278 2.18 -12.21 -12.76
C PRO A 278 1.51 -11.98 -14.12
N ASP A 279 0.50 -12.78 -14.45
CA ASP A 279 -0.33 -12.69 -15.65
C ASP A 279 -0.79 -11.23 -15.91
N SER A 280 -1.12 -10.49 -14.85
CA SER A 280 -1.59 -9.11 -14.96
C SER A 280 -0.55 -8.13 -15.49
N PHE A 281 0.73 -8.37 -15.19
CA PHE A 281 1.84 -7.60 -15.72
C PHE A 281 2.14 -8.04 -17.15
N GLU A 282 2.20 -9.34 -17.40
CA GLU A 282 2.45 -9.88 -18.73
C GLU A 282 1.40 -9.44 -19.75
N ASN A 283 0.12 -9.41 -19.37
CA ASN A 283 -0.97 -8.93 -20.23
C ASN A 283 -0.85 -7.44 -20.63
N GLN A 284 0.00 -6.65 -19.97
CA GLN A 284 0.26 -5.25 -20.31
C GLN A 284 1.41 -5.09 -21.31
N LYS A 285 2.28 -6.10 -21.45
CA LYS A 285 3.46 -6.08 -22.30
C LYS A 285 3.23 -6.97 -23.52
N THR A 286 3.48 -6.46 -24.72
CA THR A 286 3.19 -7.25 -25.94
C THR A 286 4.19 -8.38 -26.20
N PHE A 287 5.30 -8.42 -25.45
CA PHE A 287 6.38 -9.39 -25.58
C PHE A 287 6.38 -10.45 -24.48
N LEU A 288 5.54 -10.30 -23.44
CA LEU A 288 5.30 -11.32 -22.42
C LEU A 288 4.02 -12.10 -22.75
N ASP A 289 4.00 -13.40 -22.45
CA ASP A 289 2.85 -14.30 -22.65
C ASP A 289 2.62 -15.14 -21.39
N PRO A 290 1.49 -14.97 -20.68
CA PRO A 290 1.17 -15.71 -19.44
C PRO A 290 1.19 -17.25 -19.51
N GLY A 291 1.33 -17.82 -20.70
CA GLY A 291 1.47 -19.26 -20.91
C GLY A 291 2.88 -19.73 -21.26
N ASN A 292 3.87 -18.84 -21.27
CA ASN A 292 5.22 -19.06 -21.76
C ASN A 292 6.32 -18.67 -20.75
N PRO A 293 6.78 -19.63 -19.91
CA PRO A 293 7.66 -19.32 -18.78
C PRO A 293 9.13 -19.03 -19.18
N ASP A 294 9.40 -18.95 -20.48
CA ASP A 294 10.72 -18.68 -21.04
C ASP A 294 10.91 -17.20 -21.37
N ASP A 295 9.85 -16.40 -21.55
CA ASP A 295 9.98 -14.96 -21.83
C ASP A 295 10.39 -14.15 -20.59
N ALA A 296 10.10 -14.61 -19.37
CA ALA A 296 10.72 -14.09 -18.15
C ALA A 296 12.26 -14.14 -18.15
N ARG A 297 12.88 -15.01 -18.97
CA ARG A 297 14.35 -15.12 -19.10
C ARG A 297 14.89 -14.41 -20.35
N GLU A 298 14.01 -13.79 -21.13
CA GLU A 298 14.43 -12.92 -22.22
C GLU A 298 14.86 -11.57 -21.67
N ASP A 299 15.69 -10.88 -22.44
CA ASP A 299 16.29 -9.58 -22.13
C ASP A 299 15.82 -8.67 -23.27
N GLU A 300 14.68 -8.02 -23.08
CA GLU A 300 13.96 -7.34 -24.15
C GLU A 300 14.74 -6.11 -24.64
N ASP A 301 15.39 -5.38 -23.74
CA ASP A 301 16.10 -4.14 -24.04
C ASP A 301 17.62 -4.29 -24.24
N ASN A 302 18.17 -5.47 -23.93
CA ASN A 302 19.55 -5.90 -24.13
C ASN A 302 20.57 -5.20 -23.22
N ASP A 303 20.17 -4.86 -21.99
CA ASP A 303 21.03 -4.24 -20.99
C ASP A 303 21.81 -5.28 -20.13
N GLY A 304 21.36 -6.55 -20.16
CA GLY A 304 21.96 -7.67 -19.45
C GLY A 304 21.17 -8.16 -18.23
N LEU A 305 20.00 -7.61 -17.94
CA LEU A 305 18.98 -8.16 -17.04
C LEU A 305 17.96 -8.97 -17.84
N ASP A 306 17.33 -9.94 -17.19
CA ASP A 306 16.17 -10.61 -17.78
C ASP A 306 14.88 -9.94 -17.30
N ASN A 307 13.81 -10.06 -18.09
CA ASN A 307 12.51 -9.43 -17.86
C ASN A 307 11.99 -9.66 -16.43
N ARG A 308 12.25 -10.84 -15.87
CA ARG A 308 11.88 -11.16 -14.50
C ARG A 308 12.74 -10.39 -13.50
N THR A 309 14.05 -10.35 -13.68
CA THR A 309 14.93 -9.58 -12.80
C THR A 309 14.53 -8.12 -12.82
N GLU A 310 14.27 -7.56 -14.01
CA GLU A 310 13.82 -6.17 -14.15
C GLU A 310 12.47 -5.93 -13.45
N PHE A 311 11.53 -6.86 -13.61
CA PHE A 311 10.26 -6.83 -12.89
C PHE A 311 10.46 -6.86 -11.36
N GLU A 312 11.38 -7.70 -10.86
CA GLU A 312 11.71 -7.82 -9.44
C GLU A 312 12.42 -6.57 -8.91
N THR A 313 13.30 -5.94 -9.71
CA THR A 313 14.08 -4.75 -9.33
C THR A 313 13.35 -3.43 -9.61
N GLY A 314 12.23 -3.47 -10.33
CA GLY A 314 11.43 -2.29 -10.67
C GLY A 314 12.02 -1.45 -11.81
N THR A 315 12.95 -2.01 -12.59
CA THR A 315 13.53 -1.37 -13.77
C THR A 315 12.66 -1.60 -15.01
N SER A 316 12.93 -0.86 -16.08
CA SER A 316 12.10 -0.83 -17.28
C SER A 316 12.50 -1.91 -18.28
N LEU A 317 11.65 -2.93 -18.46
CA LEU A 317 11.80 -4.00 -19.47
C LEU A 317 11.95 -3.54 -20.94
N GLU A 318 11.88 -2.25 -21.23
CA GLU A 318 11.96 -1.71 -22.59
C GLU A 318 13.02 -0.59 -22.74
N GLU A 319 13.65 -0.16 -21.64
CA GLU A 319 14.56 0.98 -21.63
C GLU A 319 15.83 0.62 -20.83
N PRO A 320 16.99 0.42 -21.49
CA PRO A 320 18.21 -0.11 -20.86
C PRO A 320 18.84 0.71 -19.73
N ASP A 321 18.31 1.88 -19.44
CA ASP A 321 18.81 2.94 -18.57
C ASP A 321 17.56 3.60 -17.98
N THR A 322 17.06 3.03 -16.88
CA THR A 322 15.73 3.34 -16.35
C THR A 322 15.66 4.76 -15.79
N ASP A 323 16.70 5.20 -15.11
CA ASP A 323 16.75 6.54 -14.52
C ASP A 323 17.32 7.61 -15.47
N GLY A 324 17.97 7.22 -16.57
CA GLY A 324 18.44 8.10 -17.62
C GLY A 324 19.75 8.83 -17.29
N ASP A 325 20.58 8.27 -16.43
CA ASP A 325 21.85 8.87 -15.99
C ASP A 325 23.03 8.60 -16.94
N GLY A 326 22.87 7.62 -17.85
CA GLY A 326 23.83 7.20 -18.86
C GLY A 326 24.62 5.93 -18.53
N SER A 327 24.37 5.31 -17.38
CA SER A 327 24.66 3.91 -17.08
C SER A 327 23.44 3.05 -17.47
N ASN A 328 23.62 1.75 -17.59
CA ASN A 328 22.52 0.83 -17.89
C ASN A 328 22.20 0.01 -16.63
N ASP A 329 20.94 -0.39 -16.44
CA ASP A 329 20.47 -0.99 -15.19
C ASP A 329 21.26 -2.26 -14.83
N GLY A 330 21.50 -3.13 -15.81
CA GLY A 330 22.30 -4.34 -15.66
C GLY A 330 23.71 -4.08 -15.15
N PRO A 331 24.52 -3.24 -15.81
CA PRO A 331 25.79 -2.76 -15.30
C PRO A 331 25.73 -2.12 -13.91
N GLU A 332 24.70 -1.34 -13.60
CA GLU A 332 24.55 -0.68 -12.30
C GLU A 332 24.38 -1.67 -11.17
N ILE A 333 23.43 -2.61 -11.30
CA ILE A 333 23.22 -3.70 -10.34
C ILE A 333 24.52 -4.50 -10.15
N ASN A 334 25.28 -4.75 -11.22
CA ASN A 334 26.54 -5.48 -11.13
C ASN A 334 27.67 -4.69 -10.43
N ASN A 335 27.66 -3.36 -10.54
CA ASN A 335 28.63 -2.48 -9.92
C ASN A 335 28.22 -2.05 -8.50
N GLY A 336 26.95 -2.23 -8.14
CA GLY A 336 26.38 -1.93 -6.83
C GLY A 336 25.79 -0.53 -6.70
N THR A 337 25.58 0.17 -7.82
CA THR A 337 24.78 1.41 -7.89
C THR A 337 23.29 1.07 -7.99
N ASP A 338 22.42 2.06 -7.76
CA ASP A 338 20.97 1.93 -7.80
C ASP A 338 20.43 2.36 -9.17
N PRO A 339 19.90 1.45 -10.01
CA PRO A 339 19.42 1.77 -11.36
C PRO A 339 18.17 2.67 -11.39
N LEU A 340 17.66 3.07 -10.23
CA LEU A 340 16.52 3.96 -10.06
C LEU A 340 16.93 5.33 -9.48
N ASP A 341 18.22 5.57 -9.26
CA ASP A 341 18.76 6.80 -8.69
C ASP A 341 19.98 7.30 -9.46
N GLN A 342 19.80 8.42 -10.16
CA GLN A 342 20.79 8.98 -11.08
C GLN A 342 22.15 9.35 -10.46
N ASP A 343 22.25 9.36 -9.12
CA ASP A 343 23.40 9.79 -8.31
C ASP A 343 23.39 8.99 -7.00
N THR A 344 23.85 7.73 -7.04
CA THR A 344 23.71 6.76 -5.94
C THR A 344 24.32 7.25 -4.63
N ASP A 345 25.42 8.00 -4.69
CA ASP A 345 26.12 8.48 -3.50
C ASP A 345 25.74 9.92 -3.07
N GLY A 346 25.02 10.64 -3.92
CA GLY A 346 24.39 11.93 -3.66
C GLY A 346 25.38 13.09 -3.64
N ASP A 347 26.50 13.01 -4.35
CA ASP A 347 27.53 14.05 -4.39
C ASP A 347 27.31 15.10 -5.50
N GLY A 348 26.38 14.83 -6.42
CA GLY A 348 25.96 15.68 -7.52
C GLY A 348 26.60 15.34 -8.88
N LEU A 349 27.37 14.26 -8.96
CA LEU A 349 27.76 13.59 -10.20
C LEU A 349 26.75 12.48 -10.52
N LEU A 350 26.62 12.13 -11.80
CA LEU A 350 25.74 11.02 -12.21
C LEU A 350 26.57 9.74 -12.23
N ASP A 351 26.01 8.60 -11.82
CA ASP A 351 26.75 7.34 -11.77
C ASP A 351 27.36 6.98 -13.15
N GLY A 352 26.60 7.26 -14.23
CA GLY A 352 27.01 7.08 -15.62
C GLY A 352 28.27 7.86 -16.05
N VAL A 353 28.71 8.88 -15.29
CA VAL A 353 29.98 9.59 -15.56
C VAL A 353 31.16 9.11 -14.70
N GLU A 354 30.92 8.27 -13.70
CA GLU A 354 31.86 7.90 -12.65
C GLU A 354 32.49 6.51 -12.85
N THR A 355 33.59 6.47 -13.58
CA THR A 355 34.16 5.18 -14.05
C THR A 355 34.98 4.39 -13.02
N ALA A 356 35.11 4.86 -11.78
CA ALA A 356 35.94 4.28 -10.70
C ALA A 356 37.41 4.01 -11.09
N THR A 357 37.94 4.70 -12.10
CA THR A 357 39.31 4.49 -12.61
C THR A 357 40.37 5.24 -11.79
N GLY A 358 39.96 6.22 -10.98
CA GLY A 358 40.82 7.18 -10.29
C GLY A 358 41.52 8.18 -11.21
N VAL A 359 41.08 8.28 -12.47
CA VAL A 359 41.71 9.15 -13.48
C VAL A 359 40.65 9.99 -14.19
N PHE A 360 40.67 11.29 -13.92
CA PHE A 360 39.83 12.24 -14.67
C PHE A 360 40.23 12.30 -16.15
N LEU A 361 39.29 11.93 -17.02
CA LEU A 361 39.43 12.04 -18.47
C LEU A 361 38.60 13.19 -19.03
N SER A 362 37.35 13.37 -18.59
CA SER A 362 36.45 14.45 -19.02
C SER A 362 35.25 14.64 -18.07
N GLU A 363 34.38 15.60 -18.36
CA GLU A 363 33.12 15.78 -17.59
C GLU A 363 32.14 14.60 -17.74
N SER A 364 32.32 13.73 -18.76
CA SER A 364 31.53 12.50 -18.94
C SER A 364 32.33 11.23 -18.60
N ASP A 365 33.48 11.39 -17.95
CA ASP A 365 34.35 10.31 -17.47
C ASP A 365 35.27 10.90 -16.40
N THR A 366 34.70 11.09 -15.22
CA THR A 366 35.34 11.78 -14.09
C THR A 366 36.40 10.89 -13.44
N GLY A 367 36.26 9.58 -13.59
CA GLY A 367 37.11 8.56 -12.94
C GLY A 367 36.91 8.47 -11.43
N THR A 368 35.88 9.13 -10.90
CA THR A 368 35.45 9.09 -9.49
C THR A 368 34.62 7.83 -9.26
N ASP A 369 34.28 7.52 -8.01
CA ASP A 369 33.68 6.24 -7.61
C ASP A 369 32.22 6.48 -7.22
N PRO A 370 31.23 5.95 -7.97
CA PRO A 370 29.80 6.28 -7.80
C PRO A 370 29.17 5.77 -6.49
N LEU A 371 30.00 5.22 -5.60
CA LEU A 371 29.60 4.69 -4.30
C LEU A 371 30.25 5.46 -3.14
N ASN A 372 30.99 6.54 -3.43
CA ASN A 372 31.80 7.27 -2.46
C ASN A 372 31.86 8.78 -2.77
N PRO A 373 31.17 9.62 -1.98
CA PRO A 373 31.09 11.06 -2.24
C PRO A 373 32.45 11.76 -2.23
N ASP A 374 32.69 12.67 -3.18
CA ASP A 374 33.98 13.36 -3.41
C ASP A 374 34.27 14.65 -2.59
#